data_AF-H0AE13-F1
#
_entry.id   AF-H0AE13-F1
#
_cell.length_a   1.000
_cell.length_b   1.000
_cell.length_c   1.000
_cell.angle_alpha   90.00
_cell.angle_beta   90.00
_cell.angle_gamma   90.00
#
_symmetry.space_group_name_H-M   'P 1'
#
loop_
_entity.id
_entity.type
_entity.pdbx_description
1 polymer ?
#
loop_
_entity_poly.entity_id
_entity_poly.type
_entity_poly.pdbx_seq_one_letter_code
_entity_poly.pdbx_strand_id
1 'polypeptide(L)'
;MKDQLSKADEYINACDYDLEGSVIGANVIKHLTDASDDRIKRMKFSTLTASDLEEAYDDLESFDEGMTEAGLTRHVLDFYYGINVSRALMKAVRSNDRYKTLSTGRVQGPALAMLAEKERSIMEFEPDPYWEIFLRNSEFDAKLEYDGEDRLWDEETAEQIFSDSRESR
;
A
#
# COMPACT_ATOMS: atom_id res chain seq x y z
N MET A 1 -18.54 23.18 21.44
CA MET A 1 -17.78 21.93 21.62
C MET A 1 -17.03 21.91 22.94
N LYS A 2 -15.98 22.73 23.18
CA LYS A 2 -15.22 22.69 24.45
C LYS A 2 -16.08 22.89 25.72
N ASP A 3 -16.98 23.86 25.71
CA ASP A 3 -17.93 24.12 26.83
C ASP A 3 -18.99 23.03 27.04
N GLN A 4 -19.27 22.25 26.00
CA GLN A 4 -20.20 21.12 26.10
C GLN A 4 -19.47 19.88 26.60
N LEU A 5 -18.22 19.68 26.15
CA LEU A 5 -17.37 18.58 26.57
C LEU A 5 -16.97 18.70 28.03
N SER A 6 -16.67 19.91 28.54
CA SER A 6 -16.25 20.09 29.94
C SER A 6 -17.31 19.75 30.99
N LYS A 7 -18.58 19.58 30.59
CA LYS A 7 -19.71 19.22 31.45
C LYS A 7 -20.11 17.75 31.36
N ALA A 8 -19.55 17.00 30.41
CA ALA A 8 -19.88 15.59 30.24
C ALA A 8 -19.22 14.78 31.36
N ASP A 9 -19.91 13.75 31.86
CA ASP A 9 -19.39 12.82 32.86
C ASP A 9 -18.51 11.72 32.21
N GLU A 10 -18.87 11.29 31.00
CA GLU A 10 -18.14 10.30 30.21
C GLU A 10 -18.04 10.74 28.74
N TYR A 11 -17.05 10.18 28.03
CA TYR A 11 -16.78 10.45 26.62
C TYR A 11 -16.71 9.14 25.85
N ILE A 12 -17.47 9.03 24.77
CA ILE A 12 -17.49 7.85 23.91
C ILE A 12 -16.77 8.19 22.61
N ASN A 13 -15.64 7.53 22.34
CA ASN A 13 -15.00 7.57 21.04
C ASN A 13 -15.75 6.62 20.09
N ALA A 14 -16.52 7.21 19.17
CA ALA A 14 -17.25 6.52 18.12
C ALA A 14 -16.66 6.76 16.71
N CYS A 15 -15.36 7.05 16.60
CA CYS A 15 -14.69 7.04 15.29
C CYS A 15 -14.55 5.62 14.73
N ASP A 16 -14.24 5.48 13.44
CA ASP A 16 -14.01 4.18 12.78
C ASP A 16 -13.09 3.27 13.60
N TYR A 17 -13.40 1.97 13.64
CA TYR A 17 -12.64 1.01 14.44
C TYR A 17 -11.30 0.63 13.79
N ASP A 18 -10.41 1.61 13.73
CA ASP A 18 -9.03 1.45 13.31
C ASP A 18 -8.08 2.31 14.18
N LEU A 19 -6.80 2.27 13.84
CA LEU A 19 -5.75 3.00 14.54
C LEU A 19 -5.90 4.53 14.38
N GLU A 20 -6.37 5.03 13.24
CA GLU A 20 -6.57 6.47 13.04
C GLU A 20 -7.78 6.99 13.82
N GLY A 21 -8.89 6.26 13.81
CA GLY A 21 -10.08 6.59 14.58
C GLY A 21 -9.81 6.59 16.09
N SER A 22 -8.98 5.67 16.57
CA SER A 22 -8.52 5.65 17.96
C SER A 22 -7.72 6.92 18.29
N VAL A 23 -6.74 7.28 17.45
CA VAL A 23 -5.93 8.50 17.61
C VAL A 23 -6.78 9.77 17.55
N ILE A 24 -7.70 9.88 16.59
CA ILE A 24 -8.52 11.09 16.39
C ILE A 24 -9.40 11.32 17.61
N GLY A 25 -10.19 10.32 18.01
CA GLY A 25 -11.09 10.46 19.14
C GLY A 25 -10.35 10.71 20.44
N ALA A 26 -9.25 9.99 20.69
CA ALA A 26 -8.40 10.20 21.85
C ALA A 26 -7.81 11.62 21.89
N ASN A 27 -7.25 12.10 20.77
CA ASN A 27 -6.67 13.43 20.71
C ASN A 27 -7.71 14.52 20.95
N VAL A 28 -8.89 14.41 20.34
CA VAL A 28 -9.96 15.39 20.54
C VAL A 28 -10.38 15.47 22.01
N ILE A 29 -10.60 14.31 22.65
CA ILE A 29 -11.00 14.27 24.06
C ILE A 29 -9.88 14.81 24.95
N LYS A 30 -8.65 14.29 24.80
CA LYS A 30 -7.50 14.67 25.64
C LYS A 30 -7.02 16.12 25.43
N HIS A 31 -7.20 16.72 24.26
CA HIS A 31 -6.82 18.12 24.02
C HIS A 31 -7.90 19.13 24.42
N LEU A 32 -9.17 18.72 24.41
CA LEU A 32 -10.28 19.64 24.71
C LEU A 32 -10.78 19.53 26.14
N THR A 33 -10.38 18.47 26.86
CA THR A 33 -10.87 18.16 28.21
C THR A 33 -9.74 17.63 29.09
N ASP A 34 -9.92 17.71 30.41
CA ASP A 34 -9.04 17.07 31.41
C ASP A 34 -9.60 15.70 31.84
N ALA A 35 -10.27 15.00 30.92
CA ALA A 35 -10.84 13.68 31.19
C ALA A 35 -9.73 12.67 31.47
N SER A 36 -9.87 11.94 32.58
CA SER A 36 -9.05 10.76 32.84
C SER A 36 -9.48 9.60 31.96
N ASP A 37 -8.55 8.67 31.70
CA ASP A 37 -8.76 7.58 30.73
C ASP A 37 -9.92 6.64 31.12
N ASP A 38 -10.27 6.53 32.42
CA ASP A 38 -11.43 5.79 32.92
C ASP A 38 -12.77 6.37 32.46
N ARG A 39 -12.82 7.67 32.16
CA ARG A 39 -13.99 8.39 31.66
C ARG A 39 -14.12 8.32 30.13
N ILE A 40 -13.17 7.67 29.46
CA ILE A 40 -13.15 7.51 28.01
C ILE A 40 -13.53 6.06 27.68
N LYS A 41 -14.55 5.92 26.84
CA LYS A 41 -15.04 4.65 26.33
C LYS A 41 -14.81 4.55 24.82
N ARG A 42 -14.73 3.33 24.30
CA ARG A 42 -14.60 3.04 22.88
C ARG A 42 -15.84 2.31 22.39
N MET A 43 -16.53 2.90 21.43
CA MET A 43 -17.60 2.23 20.68
C MET A 43 -16.97 1.58 19.45
N LYS A 44 -17.17 0.26 19.29
CA LYS A 44 -16.61 -0.52 18.19
C LYS A 44 -17.72 -1.02 17.28
N PHE A 45 -17.80 -0.45 16.09
CA PHE A 45 -18.73 -0.89 15.05
C PHE A 45 -17.96 -1.10 13.75
N SER A 46 -18.40 -2.06 12.95
CA SER A 46 -17.82 -2.35 11.63
C SER A 46 -18.74 -1.92 10.49
N THR A 47 -20.02 -1.69 10.81
CA THR A 47 -21.05 -1.28 9.86
C THR A 47 -21.88 -0.12 10.43
N LEU A 48 -22.59 0.59 9.55
CA LEU A 48 -23.49 1.68 9.95
C LEU A 48 -24.95 1.20 10.06
N THR A 49 -25.17 -0.10 10.24
CA THR A 49 -26.53 -0.65 10.44
C THR A 49 -27.02 -0.34 11.84
N ALA A 50 -28.33 -0.07 11.99
CA ALA A 50 -28.90 0.32 13.29
C ALA A 50 -28.63 -0.74 14.38
N SER A 51 -28.77 -2.02 14.05
CA SER A 51 -28.50 -3.12 14.99
C SER A 51 -27.04 -3.17 15.45
N ASP A 52 -26.07 -2.95 14.55
CA ASP A 52 -24.64 -2.96 14.89
C ASP A 52 -24.26 -1.75 15.76
N LEU A 53 -24.89 -0.59 15.51
CA LEU A 53 -24.67 0.61 16.31
C LEU A 53 -25.30 0.50 17.70
N GLU A 54 -26.49 -0.10 17.81
CA GLU A 54 -27.14 -0.35 19.10
C GLU A 54 -26.31 -1.35 19.93
N GLU A 55 -25.89 -2.47 19.33
CA GLU A 55 -25.04 -3.48 19.97
C GLU A 55 -23.69 -2.88 20.43
N ALA A 56 -23.03 -2.11 19.55
CA ALA A 56 -21.76 -1.45 19.88
C ALA A 56 -21.88 -0.38 20.98
N TYR A 57 -23.05 0.25 21.11
CA TYR A 57 -23.31 1.22 22.17
C TYR A 57 -23.62 0.54 23.50
N ASP A 58 -24.27 -0.63 23.47
CA ASP A 58 -24.55 -1.40 24.68
C ASP A 58 -23.28 -2.10 25.21
N ASP A 59 -22.34 -2.46 24.33
CA ASP A 59 -21.04 -3.07 24.68
C ASP A 59 -19.86 -2.10 24.50
N LEU A 60 -19.83 -1.03 25.30
CA LEU A 60 -18.72 -0.07 25.29
C LEU A 60 -17.46 -0.65 25.92
N GLU A 61 -16.36 -0.63 25.16
CA GLU A 61 -15.06 -0.99 25.68
C GLU A 61 -14.37 0.16 26.40
N SER A 62 -13.35 -0.16 27.21
CA SER A 62 -12.47 0.84 27.80
C SER A 62 -11.66 1.59 26.74
N PHE A 63 -11.08 2.72 27.14
CA PHE A 63 -10.14 3.46 26.32
C PHE A 63 -9.03 2.57 25.74
N ASP A 64 -8.85 2.65 24.42
CA ASP A 64 -7.81 1.91 23.71
C ASP A 64 -6.49 2.71 23.68
N GLU A 65 -5.82 2.71 24.83
CA GLU A 65 -4.53 3.40 24.99
C GLU A 65 -3.46 2.82 24.05
N GLY A 66 -3.44 1.50 23.86
CA GLY A 66 -2.45 0.82 23.03
C GLY A 66 -2.53 1.23 21.55
N MET A 67 -3.73 1.21 20.95
CA MET A 67 -3.90 1.65 19.56
C MET A 67 -3.65 3.16 19.42
N THR A 68 -4.05 3.96 20.41
CA THR A 68 -3.80 5.40 20.42
C THR A 68 -2.30 5.70 20.43
N GLU A 69 -1.55 5.11 21.35
CA GLU A 69 -0.12 5.36 21.50
C GLU A 69 0.67 4.85 20.28
N ALA A 70 0.29 3.70 19.74
CA ALA A 70 0.88 3.18 18.51
C ALA A 70 0.69 4.15 17.33
N GLY A 71 -0.51 4.72 17.19
CA GLY A 71 -0.80 5.66 16.12
C GLY A 71 -0.14 7.02 16.30
N LEU A 72 -0.11 7.55 17.53
CA LEU A 72 0.65 8.76 17.86
C LEU A 72 2.14 8.58 17.59
N THR A 73 2.71 7.45 18.01
CA THR A 73 4.11 7.10 17.75
C THR A 73 4.40 7.09 16.25
N ARG A 74 3.52 6.47 15.45
CA ARG A 74 3.67 6.46 13.99
C ARG A 74 3.64 7.87 13.40
N HIS A 75 2.70 8.72 13.81
CA HIS A 75 2.60 10.11 13.34
C HIS A 75 3.87 10.91 13.67
N VAL A 76 4.38 10.77 14.89
CA VAL A 76 5.63 11.42 15.34
C VAL A 76 6.84 10.93 14.54
N LEU A 77 6.95 9.62 14.34
CA LEU A 77 8.04 9.03 13.54
C LEU A 77 7.99 9.48 12.08
N ASP A 78 6.80 9.47 11.46
CA ASP A 78 6.62 9.91 10.08
C ASP A 78 6.95 11.40 9.92
N PHE A 79 6.61 12.24 10.90
CA PHE A 79 7.00 13.64 10.93
C PHE A 79 8.52 13.82 11.02
N TYR A 80 9.18 13.17 11.99
CA TYR A 80 10.63 13.29 12.18
C TYR A 80 11.39 12.78 10.96
N TYR A 81 11.00 11.63 10.41
CA TYR A 81 11.64 11.09 9.22
C TYR A 81 11.41 12.02 8.02
N GLY A 82 10.16 12.38 7.76
CA GLY A 82 9.78 13.20 6.61
C GLY A 82 10.50 14.55 6.60
N ILE A 83 10.48 15.27 7.73
CA ILE A 83 11.06 16.61 7.80
C ILE A 83 12.59 16.58 7.71
N ASN A 84 13.25 15.66 8.41
CA ASN A 84 14.71 15.61 8.49
C ASN A 84 15.31 15.11 7.18
N VAL A 85 14.79 14.01 6.62
CA VAL A 85 15.33 13.42 5.40
C VAL A 85 15.03 14.31 4.19
N SER A 86 13.82 14.89 4.11
CA SER A 86 13.52 15.86 3.03
C SER A 86 14.45 17.08 3.07
N ARG A 87 14.72 17.64 4.26
CA ARG A 87 15.65 18.77 4.41
C ARG A 87 17.09 18.40 4.04
N ALA A 88 17.55 17.23 4.47
CA ALA A 88 18.87 16.72 4.11
C ALA A 88 19.00 16.52 2.60
N LEU A 89 17.97 15.93 1.96
CA LEU A 89 17.91 15.72 0.52
C LEU A 89 17.96 17.05 -0.24
N MET A 90 17.13 18.02 0.14
CA MET A 90 17.13 19.35 -0.46
C MET A 90 18.51 20.02 -0.34
N LYS A 91 19.16 19.91 0.84
CA LYS A 91 20.51 20.47 1.05
C LYS A 91 21.56 19.78 0.16
N ALA A 92 21.48 18.47 -0.02
CA ALA A 92 22.41 17.71 -0.84
C ALA A 92 22.30 18.06 -2.33
N VAL A 93 21.09 18.30 -2.84
CA VAL A 93 20.89 18.63 -4.27
C VAL A 93 21.05 20.12 -4.59
N ARG A 94 21.03 20.99 -3.58
CA ARG A 94 21.13 22.46 -3.75
C ARG A 94 22.40 22.92 -4.48
N SER A 95 23.48 22.14 -4.44
CA SER A 95 24.72 22.44 -5.16
C SER A 95 24.63 22.32 -6.67
N ASN A 96 23.55 21.75 -7.22
CA ASN A 96 23.39 21.48 -8.66
C ASN A 96 22.59 22.56 -9.43
N ASP A 97 22.52 23.79 -8.91
CA ASP A 97 21.87 24.97 -9.53
C ASP A 97 20.39 24.80 -9.95
N ARG A 98 19.74 23.71 -9.52
CA ARG A 98 18.31 23.46 -9.71
C ARG A 98 17.64 23.51 -8.36
N TYR A 99 17.02 24.64 -8.01
CA TYR A 99 16.07 24.69 -6.89
C TYR A 99 14.87 23.81 -7.24
N LYS A 100 14.90 22.56 -6.79
CA LYS A 100 13.75 21.67 -6.78
C LYS A 100 13.46 21.29 -5.33
N THR A 101 12.22 21.51 -4.92
CA THR A 101 11.71 20.98 -3.66
C THR A 101 11.63 19.46 -3.81
N LEU A 102 12.47 18.75 -3.06
CA LEU A 102 12.43 17.30 -2.99
C LEU A 102 11.90 16.90 -1.63
N SER A 103 10.98 15.94 -1.63
CA SER A 103 10.45 15.32 -0.42
C SER A 103 10.73 13.83 -0.44
N THR A 104 10.89 13.27 0.75
CA THR A 104 10.90 11.83 0.97
C THR A 104 10.40 11.53 2.37
N GLY A 105 9.84 10.34 2.52
CA GLY A 105 9.24 9.87 3.75
C GLY A 105 9.42 8.37 3.88
N ARG A 106 9.12 7.83 5.06
CA ARG A 106 9.23 6.39 5.35
C ARG A 106 8.43 5.53 4.37
N VAL A 107 7.32 6.05 3.83
CA VAL A 107 6.48 5.38 2.83
C VAL A 107 6.79 5.83 1.39
N GLN A 108 6.84 7.14 1.15
CA GLN A 108 7.02 7.71 -0.19
C GLN A 108 8.37 7.33 -0.82
N GLY A 109 9.44 7.29 -0.03
CA GLY A 109 10.80 6.97 -0.50
C GLY A 109 10.90 5.55 -1.04
N PRO A 110 10.57 4.51 -0.24
CA PRO A 110 10.56 3.13 -0.72
C PRO A 110 9.61 2.89 -1.90
N ALA A 111 8.41 3.49 -1.89
CA ALA A 111 7.48 3.35 -3.01
C ALA A 111 8.06 3.87 -4.33
N LEU A 112 8.72 5.04 -4.30
CA LEU A 112 9.41 5.58 -5.47
C LEU A 112 10.61 4.71 -5.88
N ALA A 113 11.33 4.15 -4.91
CA ALA A 113 12.46 3.26 -5.20
C ALA A 113 12.01 2.00 -5.95
N MET A 114 10.90 1.37 -5.54
CA MET A 114 10.33 0.21 -6.24
C MET A 114 9.94 0.54 -7.68
N LEU A 115 9.32 1.71 -7.89
CA LEU A 115 8.94 2.16 -9.24
C LEU A 115 10.18 2.45 -10.10
N ALA A 116 11.17 3.16 -9.54
CA ALA A 116 12.40 3.47 -10.25
C ALA A 116 13.19 2.22 -10.63
N GLU A 117 13.20 1.21 -9.76
CA GLU A 117 13.84 -0.08 -10.05
C GLU A 117 13.14 -0.82 -11.18
N LYS A 118 11.80 -0.84 -11.17
CA LYS A 118 11.03 -1.43 -12.26
C LYS A 118 11.30 -0.72 -13.58
N GLU A 119 11.34 0.61 -13.58
CA GLU A 119 11.62 1.40 -14.77
C GLU A 119 13.02 1.11 -15.33
N ARG A 120 14.04 1.01 -14.47
CA ARG A 120 15.39 0.61 -14.90
C ARG A 120 15.40 -0.78 -15.53
N SER A 121 14.71 -1.75 -14.92
CA SER A 121 14.62 -3.10 -15.50
C SER A 121 13.95 -3.12 -16.88
N ILE A 122 13.03 -2.19 -17.15
CA ILE A 122 12.39 -2.04 -18.46
C ILE A 122 13.34 -1.37 -19.45
N MET A 123 14.09 -0.34 -19.01
CA MET A 123 15.08 0.33 -19.85
C MET A 123 16.26 -0.57 -20.22
N GLU A 124 16.63 -1.49 -19.33
CA GLU A 124 17.71 -2.48 -19.52
C GLU A 124 17.21 -3.76 -20.23
N PHE A 125 15.91 -3.87 -20.51
CA PHE A 125 15.36 -5.03 -21.19
C PHE A 125 15.77 -5.06 -22.66
N GLU A 126 16.64 -6.00 -23.02
CA GLU A 126 16.94 -6.34 -24.41
C GLU A 126 15.99 -7.47 -24.86
N PRO A 127 15.10 -7.24 -25.85
CA PRO A 127 14.17 -8.26 -26.30
C PRO A 127 14.89 -9.34 -27.11
N ASP A 128 14.84 -10.58 -26.65
CA ASP A 128 15.33 -11.74 -27.39
C ASP A 128 14.23 -12.28 -28.32
N PRO A 129 14.52 -12.46 -29.63
CA PRO A 129 13.58 -13.07 -30.55
C PRO A 129 13.36 -14.53 -30.18
N TYR A 130 12.12 -14.99 -30.36
CA TYR A 130 11.76 -16.39 -30.23
C TYR A 130 10.71 -16.76 -31.28
N TRP A 131 10.62 -18.04 -31.59
CA TRP A 131 9.74 -18.61 -32.58
C TRP A 131 8.75 -19.57 -31.93
N GLU A 132 7.53 -19.58 -32.44
CA GLU A 132 6.46 -20.48 -32.03
C GLU A 132 5.91 -21.16 -33.27
N ILE A 133 5.74 -22.49 -33.22
CA ILE A 133 5.19 -23.27 -34.32
C ILE A 133 3.76 -23.68 -33.98
N PHE A 134 2.82 -23.38 -34.87
CA PHE A 134 1.41 -23.71 -34.73
C PHE A 134 0.96 -24.67 -35.83
N LEU A 135 0.32 -25.76 -35.45
CA LEU A 135 -0.47 -26.61 -36.32
C LEU A 135 -1.91 -26.07 -36.34
N ARG A 136 -2.39 -25.66 -37.52
CA ARG A 136 -3.78 -25.25 -37.71
C ARG A 136 -4.50 -26.18 -38.66
N ASN A 137 -5.65 -26.70 -38.26
CA ASN A 137 -6.55 -27.44 -39.13
C ASN A 137 -8.01 -26.95 -38.94
N SER A 138 -8.96 -27.54 -39.67
CA SER A 138 -10.38 -27.13 -39.62
C SER A 138 -11.10 -27.44 -38.30
N GLU A 139 -10.51 -28.28 -37.45
CA GLU A 139 -11.12 -28.81 -36.23
C GLU A 139 -10.45 -28.28 -34.95
N PHE A 140 -9.15 -27.99 -34.99
CA PHE A 140 -8.37 -27.48 -33.86
C PHE A 140 -7.09 -26.75 -34.30
N ASP A 141 -6.60 -25.92 -33.38
CA ASP A 141 -5.25 -25.36 -33.41
C ASP A 141 -4.43 -25.98 -32.28
N ALA A 142 -3.19 -26.38 -32.57
CA ALA A 142 -2.25 -26.90 -31.59
C ALA A 142 -0.92 -26.13 -31.68
N LYS A 143 -0.36 -25.77 -30.52
CA LYS A 143 0.98 -25.18 -30.41
C LYS A 143 2.00 -26.29 -30.18
N LEU A 144 3.13 -26.26 -30.87
CA LEU A 144 4.21 -27.21 -30.66
C LEU A 144 4.91 -26.92 -29.32
N GLU A 145 5.17 -27.97 -28.57
CA GLU A 145 6.06 -27.97 -27.41
C GLU A 145 7.29 -28.83 -27.77
N TYR A 146 8.48 -28.27 -27.61
CA TYR A 146 9.76 -28.92 -27.93
C TYR A 146 10.68 -28.84 -26.71
N ASP A 147 11.17 -30.00 -26.27
CA ASP A 147 11.99 -30.14 -25.05
C ASP A 147 11.35 -29.55 -23.77
N GLY A 148 10.02 -29.60 -23.67
CA GLY A 148 9.28 -29.05 -22.52
C GLY A 148 9.11 -27.53 -22.54
N GLU A 149 9.57 -26.85 -23.60
CA GLU A 149 9.36 -25.42 -23.81
C GLU A 149 8.41 -25.17 -24.99
N ASP A 150 7.61 -24.12 -24.88
CA ASP A 150 6.67 -23.68 -25.90
C ASP A 150 7.25 -22.53 -26.76
N ARG A 151 8.52 -22.19 -26.57
CA ARG A 151 9.26 -21.17 -27.33
C ARG A 151 10.56 -21.77 -27.82
N LEU A 152 10.88 -21.50 -29.08
CA LEU A 152 12.17 -21.83 -29.68
C LEU A 152 12.98 -20.55 -29.73
N TRP A 153 14.19 -20.55 -29.18
CA TRP A 153 15.06 -19.36 -29.13
C TRP A 153 16.11 -19.33 -30.25
N ASP A 154 16.21 -20.41 -31.02
CA ASP A 154 17.14 -20.55 -32.14
C ASP A 154 16.37 -20.64 -33.46
N GLU A 155 16.69 -19.75 -34.40
CA GLU A 155 16.00 -19.64 -35.69
C GLU A 155 16.21 -20.89 -36.54
N GLU A 156 17.44 -21.40 -36.62
CA GLU A 156 17.80 -22.56 -37.45
C GLU A 156 17.05 -23.82 -37.01
N THR A 157 16.98 -24.05 -35.70
CA THR A 157 16.20 -25.14 -35.10
C THR A 157 14.70 -24.99 -35.41
N ALA A 158 14.16 -23.78 -35.29
CA ALA A 158 12.75 -23.53 -35.59
C ALA A 158 12.41 -23.76 -37.07
N GLU A 159 13.26 -23.30 -37.98
CA GLU A 159 13.11 -23.53 -39.42
C GLU A 159 13.22 -25.02 -39.78
N GLN A 160 14.17 -25.74 -39.17
CA GLN A 160 14.34 -27.17 -39.38
C GLN A 160 13.09 -27.96 -38.96
N ILE A 161 12.61 -27.75 -37.74
CA ILE A 161 11.40 -28.41 -37.22
C ILE A 161 10.18 -28.08 -38.08
N PHE A 162 10.06 -26.82 -38.51
CA PHE A 162 8.97 -26.40 -39.40
C PHE A 162 9.03 -27.10 -40.76
N SER A 163 10.24 -27.26 -41.33
CA SER A 163 10.46 -27.95 -42.61
C SER A 163 10.14 -29.44 -42.53
N ASP A 164 10.66 -30.15 -41.51
CA ASP A 164 10.42 -31.58 -41.27
C ASP A 164 8.91 -31.88 -41.10
N SER A 165 8.21 -30.98 -40.40
CA SER A 165 6.76 -31.07 -40.18
C SER A 165 5.94 -30.85 -41.46
N ARG A 166 6.49 -30.15 -42.46
CA ARG A 166 5.86 -29.91 -43.76
C ARG A 166 6.11 -31.05 -44.75
N GLU A 167 7.28 -31.66 -44.72
CA GLU A 167 7.64 -32.79 -45.59
C GLU A 167 6.98 -34.10 -45.17
N SER A 168 6.60 -34.24 -43.89
CA SER A 168 5.87 -35.40 -43.37
C SER A 168 4.37 -35.44 -43.74
N ARG A 169 3.93 -34.65 -44.72
CA ARG A 169 2.52 -34.53 -45.17
C ARG A 169 2.31 -35.10 -46.58
#